data_AF-A0A970NG96-F1
#
_entry.id   AF-A0A970NG96-F1
#
_cell.length_a   1.000
_cell.length_b   1.000
_cell.length_c   1.000
_cell.angle_alpha   90.00
_cell.angle_beta   90.00
_cell.angle_gamma   90.00
#
_symmetry.space_group_name_H-M   'P 1'
#
loop_
_entity.id
_entity.type
_entity.pdbx_description
1 polymer ?
#
loop_
_entity_poly.entity_id
_entity_poly.type
_entity_poly.pdbx_seq_one_letter_code
_entity_poly.pdbx_strand_id
1 'polypeptide(L)' 'MPSSRTATRSPGRPYEELFDLKEDPEERRNLWDEPAFQSLRCALLHRFVQAEMEREPTRMPRIAGA' A
#
# COMPACT_ATOMS: atom_id res chain seq x y z
N MET A 1 19.26 7.85 14.98
CA MET A 1 18.04 8.53 14.51
C MET A 1 17.52 7.78 13.29
N PRO A 2 16.54 6.87 13.38
CA PRO A 2 15.96 6.25 12.19
C PRO A 2 14.67 6.99 11.80
N SER A 3 14.65 7.49 10.56
CA SER A 3 13.49 8.11 9.94
C SER A 3 12.38 7.07 9.72
N SER A 4 11.37 7.12 10.56
CA SER A 4 10.17 6.27 10.48
C SER A 4 9.21 6.83 9.44
N ARG A 5 8.97 6.10 8.35
CA ARG A 5 7.84 6.34 7.45
C ARG A 5 6.67 5.49 7.93
N THR A 6 5.57 6.13 8.30
CA THR A 6 4.38 5.48 8.86
C THR A 6 3.20 5.77 7.93
N ALA A 7 2.58 4.72 7.35
CA ALA A 7 1.35 4.85 6.59
C ALA A 7 0.17 4.46 7.50
N THR A 8 -0.77 5.38 7.71
CA THR A 8 -1.96 5.15 8.54
C THR A 8 -3.20 5.11 7.63
N ARG A 9 -3.90 3.97 7.58
CA ARG A 9 -5.20 3.84 6.91
C ARG A 9 -6.31 4.33 7.83
N SER A 10 -7.01 5.40 7.47
CA SER A 10 -8.19 5.89 8.19
C SER A 10 -9.46 5.18 7.69
N PRO A 11 -10.31 4.60 8.57
CA PRO A 11 -11.55 3.95 8.16
C PRO A 11 -12.64 5.01 7.85
N GLY A 12 -13.23 4.96 6.66
CA GLY A 12 -14.45 5.72 6.34
C GLY A 12 -14.40 6.66 5.14
N ARG A 13 -13.30 6.71 4.38
CA ARG A 13 -13.25 7.51 3.15
C ARG A 13 -13.35 6.60 1.91
N PRO A 14 -14.33 6.82 1.00
CA PRO A 14 -14.53 6.01 -0.19
C PRO A 14 -13.63 6.42 -1.36
N TYR A 15 -12.76 7.42 -1.15
CA TYR A 15 -11.84 7.88 -2.17
C TYR A 15 -10.47 7.23 -1.97
N GLU A 16 -9.76 7.11 -3.05
CA GLU A 16 -8.45 6.51 -3.11
C GLU A 16 -7.43 7.64 -3.39
N GLU A 17 -6.27 7.59 -2.74
CA GLU A 17 -5.26 8.66 -2.79
C GLU A 17 -3.94 8.14 -3.34
N LEU A 18 -3.34 8.88 -4.28
CA LEU A 18 -1.99 8.64 -4.79
C LEU A 18 -1.23 9.97 -4.79
N PHE A 19 -0.13 10.04 -4.05
CA PHE A 19 0.72 11.23 -3.98
C PHE A 19 2.12 10.89 -4.48
N ASP A 20 2.67 11.75 -5.34
CA ASP A 20 4.09 11.68 -5.70
C ASP A 20 4.91 12.45 -4.67
N LEU A 21 5.46 11.77 -3.68
CA LEU A 21 6.26 12.39 -2.62
C LEU A 21 7.61 12.96 -3.11
N LYS A 22 8.02 12.67 -4.35
CA LYS A 22 9.25 13.23 -4.92
C LYS A 22 9.00 14.63 -5.47
N GLU A 23 7.87 14.85 -6.13
CA GLU A 23 7.49 16.14 -6.70
C GLU A 23 6.59 16.96 -5.76
N ASP A 24 5.80 16.30 -4.93
CA ASP A 24 4.85 16.87 -3.98
C ASP A 24 5.01 16.24 -2.58
N PRO A 25 6.09 16.58 -1.85
CA PRO A 25 6.34 16.08 -0.51
C PRO A 25 5.30 16.56 0.52
N GLU A 26 4.49 17.55 0.18
CA GLU A 26 3.44 18.10 1.05
C GLU A 26 2.05 17.48 0.78
N GLU A 27 1.97 16.45 -0.09
CA GLU A 27 0.74 15.67 -0.37
C GLU A 27 -0.46 16.54 -0.76
N ARG A 28 -0.21 17.65 -1.46
CA ARG A 28 -1.24 18.61 -1.86
C ARG A 28 -2.05 18.15 -3.08
N ARG A 29 -1.48 17.31 -3.94
CA ARG A 29 -2.06 16.90 -5.23
C ARG A 29 -2.32 15.39 -5.26
N ASN A 30 -3.59 15.02 -5.13
CA ASN A 30 -4.03 13.65 -5.37
C ASN A 30 -4.01 13.34 -6.87
N LEU A 31 -3.22 12.34 -7.27
CA LEU A 31 -3.01 11.87 -8.63
C LEU A 31 -3.83 10.61 -8.96
N TRP A 32 -4.77 10.23 -8.10
CA TRP A 32 -5.51 8.97 -8.25
C TRP A 32 -6.27 8.84 -9.57
N ASP A 33 -6.96 9.90 -9.98
CA ASP A 33 -7.77 9.95 -11.20
C ASP A 33 -6.97 10.33 -12.45
N GLU A 34 -5.67 10.62 -12.31
CA GLU A 34 -4.82 11.05 -13.43
C GLU A 34 -4.44 9.83 -14.29
N PRO A 35 -4.84 9.76 -15.57
CA PRO A 35 -4.63 8.59 -16.41
C PRO A 35 -3.14 8.30 -16.66
N ALA A 36 -2.29 9.33 -16.62
CA ALA A 36 -0.83 9.19 -16.72
C ALA A 36 -0.23 8.33 -15.60
N PHE A 37 -0.89 8.26 -14.44
CA PHE A 37 -0.43 7.54 -13.25
C PHE A 37 -1.13 6.19 -13.06
N GLN A 38 -2.01 5.77 -13.98
CA GLN A 38 -2.74 4.51 -13.88
C GLN A 38 -1.81 3.29 -13.84
N SER A 39 -0.75 3.29 -14.65
CA SER A 39 0.25 2.21 -14.67
C SER A 39 1.03 2.12 -13.35
N LEU A 40 1.44 3.28 -12.81
CA LEU A 40 2.12 3.38 -11.53
C LEU A 40 1.21 2.92 -10.38
N ARG A 41 -0.06 3.34 -10.40
CA ARG A 41 -1.10 2.93 -9.44
C ARG A 41 -1.25 1.42 -9.41
N CYS A 42 -1.37 0.78 -10.58
CA CYS A 42 -1.47 -0.68 -10.68
C CYS A 42 -0.23 -1.39 -10.13
N ALA A 43 0.97 -0.89 -10.43
CA ALA A 43 2.20 -1.47 -9.92
C ALA A 43 2.31 -1.39 -8.39
N LEU A 44 1.90 -0.26 -7.80
CA LEU A 44 1.89 -0.07 -6.35
C LEU A 44 0.85 -0.97 -5.66
N LEU A 45 -0.37 -1.05 -6.20
CA LEU A 45 -1.41 -1.94 -5.69
C LEU A 45 -0.97 -3.42 -5.76
N HIS A 46 -0.33 -3.83 -6.84
CA HIS A 46 0.19 -5.18 -6.97
C HIS A 46 1.24 -5.47 -5.89
N ARG A 47 2.22 -4.58 -5.68
CA ARG A 47 3.21 -4.73 -4.60
C ARG A 47 2.57 -4.77 -3.22
N PHE A 48 1.53 -3.96 -3.00
CA PHE A 48 0.79 -3.97 -1.74
C PHE A 48 0.13 -5.32 -1.49
N VAL A 49 -0.59 -5.88 -2.46
CA VAL A 49 -1.20 -7.21 -2.34
C VAL A 49 -0.15 -8.28 -2.07
N GLN A 50 0.99 -8.26 -2.77
CA GLN A 50 2.09 -9.20 -2.54
C GLN A 50 2.65 -9.08 -1.11
N ALA A 51 2.88 -7.85 -0.63
CA ALA A 51 3.37 -7.62 0.72
C ALA A 51 2.37 -8.06 1.80
N GLU A 52 1.07 -7.89 1.58
CA GLU A 52 0.03 -8.39 2.49
C GLU A 52 -0.01 -9.93 2.50
N MET A 53 0.13 -10.57 1.34
CA MET A 53 0.24 -12.04 1.24
C MET A 53 1.49 -12.58 1.93
N GLU A 54 2.62 -11.88 1.85
CA GLU A 54 3.86 -12.24 2.56
C GLU A 54 3.75 -12.00 4.07
N ARG A 55 2.99 -10.98 4.49
CA ARG A 55 2.75 -10.65 5.91
C ARG A 55 1.80 -11.62 6.58
N GLU A 56 0.89 -12.28 5.85
CA GLU A 56 0.10 -13.36 6.42
C GLU A 56 1.01 -14.52 6.85
N PRO A 57 1.10 -14.82 8.16
CA PRO A 57 1.87 -15.97 8.60
C PRO A 57 1.13 -17.22 8.15
N THR A 58 1.57 -17.80 7.03
CA THR A 58 1.23 -19.17 6.59
C THR A 58 1.92 -20.20 7.49
N ARG A 59 1.83 -20.04 8.81
CA ARG A 59 2.21 -21.05 9.78
C ARG A 59 0.96 -21.63 10.38
N MET A 60 0.17 -22.33 9.57
CA MET A 60 -0.71 -23.35 10.12
C MET A 60 0.20 -24.45 10.69
N PRO A 61 0.20 -24.72 12.01
CA PRO A 61 0.85 -25.91 12.50
C PRO A 61 0.16 -27.11 11.84
N ARG A 62 0.90 -27.87 11.03
CA ARG A 62 0.39 -29.14 10.53
C ARG A 62 0.26 -30.05 11.74
N ILE A 63 -0.97 -30.24 12.22
CA ILE A 63 -1.27 -31.26 13.22
C ILE A 63 -1.27 -32.58 12.46
N ALA A 64 -0.09 -33.19 12.29
CA ALA A 64 0.01 -34.57 11.85
C ALA A 64 -0.38 -35.45 13.04
N GLY A 65 -1.68 -35.72 13.18
CA GLY A 65 -2.17 -36.79 14.05
C GLY A 65 -1.95 -38.13 13.34
N ALA A 66 -1.09 -38.97 13.90
CA ALA A 66 -0.98 -40.38 13.57
C ALA A 66 -1.89 -41.20 14.50
#